data_AF-A0A5C7VVG8-F1
#
_entry.id   AF-A0A5C7VVG8-F1
#
_cell.length_a   1.000
_cell.length_b   1.000
_cell.length_c   1.000
_cell.angle_alpha   90.00
_cell.angle_beta   90.00
_cell.angle_gamma   90.00
#
_symmetry.space_group_name_H-M   'P 1'
#
loop_
_entity.id
_entity.type
_entity.pdbx_description
1 polymer ?
#
loop_
_entity_poly.entity_id
_entity_poly.type
_entity_poly.pdbx_seq_one_letter_code
_entity_poly.pdbx_strand_id
1 'polypeptide(L)'
;SDLAKMPHALVAGTTGSGKSVAINAVILSLIYKTTPEQTRLILIDPKMLELSVYEGIPHLLTPVVTDMREAASALHWCVGEMERRYKLMSALGVRNLSGYNQKIRDAVKSEEPVVNPLLPPGEEPEYLDELPLIVVVIDELADLMMVAGKKVEHLIARLAQKARASGIHLLLATQRPSVDVITGLIKANIPTRIAFQVSSKIDSRTILDQMGAEALLGQGDMLYLPPGSGYPQRVHGAFVADHEVHKVVEYLKEHGEPNYIEEILQTGDEENGSGDSSELKKPQGGEADPLYDEAVAIVVKTRRASISLVQRNLRIGYNRAARLIEDMERAGLVSSMQSNGNREVLAPARNE
;
A
#
# COMPACT_ATOMS: atom_id res chain seq x y z
N SER A 1 -4.57 -22.62 -9.13
CA SER A 1 -4.22 -21.62 -10.16
C SER A 1 -3.00 -20.83 -9.70
N ASP A 2 -2.29 -20.17 -10.62
CA ASP A 2 -1.08 -19.39 -10.33
C ASP A 2 -1.42 -17.90 -10.27
N LEU A 3 -1.23 -17.26 -9.12
CA LEU A 3 -1.52 -15.84 -8.89
C LEU A 3 -0.64 -14.94 -9.78
N ALA A 4 0.58 -15.34 -10.14
CA ALA A 4 1.41 -14.57 -11.07
C ALA A 4 0.83 -14.56 -12.50
N LYS A 5 0.06 -15.60 -12.86
CA LYS A 5 -0.70 -15.66 -14.13
C LYS A 5 -2.05 -14.95 -14.05
N MET A 6 -2.54 -14.68 -12.84
CA MET A 6 -3.77 -13.95 -12.53
C MET A 6 -3.40 -12.68 -11.75
N PRO A 7 -2.84 -11.66 -12.42
CA PRO A 7 -2.08 -10.62 -11.74
C PRO A 7 -2.86 -9.94 -10.61
N HIS A 8 -4.18 -9.83 -10.77
CA HIS A 8 -5.11 -9.36 -9.76
C HIS A 8 -6.37 -10.22 -9.81
N ALA A 9 -7.02 -10.39 -8.66
CA ALA A 9 -8.28 -11.11 -8.53
C ALA A 9 -9.28 -10.36 -7.65
N LEU A 10 -10.55 -10.38 -8.05
CA LEU A 10 -11.69 -9.89 -7.28
C LEU A 10 -12.48 -11.08 -6.74
N VAL A 11 -12.69 -11.12 -5.43
CA VAL A 11 -13.44 -12.16 -4.71
C VAL A 11 -14.68 -11.53 -4.10
N ALA A 12 -15.85 -12.09 -4.34
CA ALA A 12 -17.06 -11.56 -3.74
C ALA A 12 -18.06 -12.66 -3.39
N GLY A 13 -18.84 -12.42 -2.33
CA GLY A 13 -19.81 -13.37 -1.83
C GLY A 13 -20.44 -12.90 -0.53
N THR A 14 -21.66 -13.35 -0.26
CA THR A 14 -22.38 -12.99 0.97
C THR A 14 -21.76 -13.64 2.21
N THR A 15 -22.11 -13.15 3.40
CA THR A 15 -21.68 -13.77 4.67
C THR A 15 -22.08 -15.24 4.71
N GLY A 16 -21.18 -16.12 5.17
CA GLY A 16 -21.42 -17.58 5.22
C GLY A 16 -21.27 -18.32 3.89
N SER A 17 -20.99 -17.61 2.79
CA SER A 17 -20.82 -18.24 1.47
C SER A 17 -19.51 -19.04 1.30
N GLY A 18 -18.53 -18.84 2.20
CA GLY A 18 -17.20 -19.46 2.15
C GLY A 18 -16.06 -18.55 1.70
N LYS A 19 -16.33 -17.24 1.47
CA LYS A 19 -15.33 -16.23 1.07
C LYS A 19 -14.08 -16.25 1.96
N SER A 20 -14.25 -16.07 3.27
CA SER A 20 -13.12 -15.93 4.21
C SER A 20 -12.27 -17.20 4.27
N VAL A 21 -12.90 -18.38 4.32
CA VAL A 21 -12.22 -19.68 4.25
C VAL A 21 -11.38 -19.81 2.99
N ALA A 22 -11.90 -19.36 1.84
CA ALA A 22 -11.14 -19.39 0.59
C ALA A 22 -9.97 -18.39 0.56
N ILE A 23 -10.11 -17.20 1.15
CA ILE A 23 -8.99 -16.25 1.32
C ILE A 23 -7.90 -16.88 2.19
N ASN A 24 -8.27 -17.50 3.30
CA ASN A 24 -7.33 -18.25 4.15
C ASN A 24 -6.66 -19.38 3.38
N ALA A 25 -7.40 -20.15 2.57
CA ALA A 25 -6.83 -21.20 1.73
C ALA A 25 -5.83 -20.65 0.70
N VAL A 26 -6.06 -19.45 0.14
CA VAL A 26 -5.12 -18.77 -0.76
C VAL A 26 -3.86 -18.33 0.00
N ILE A 27 -4.01 -17.66 1.14
CA ILE A 27 -2.87 -17.20 1.95
C ILE A 27 -2.03 -18.39 2.42
N LEU A 28 -2.66 -19.44 2.96
CA LEU A 28 -2.00 -20.68 3.33
C LEU A 28 -1.26 -21.29 2.14
N SER A 29 -1.89 -21.34 0.96
CA SER A 29 -1.24 -21.88 -0.25
C SER A 29 0.03 -21.12 -0.64
N LEU A 30 0.07 -19.81 -0.40
CA LEU A 30 1.27 -18.99 -0.63
C LEU A 30 2.36 -19.34 0.40
N ILE A 31 2.06 -19.18 1.69
CA ILE A 31 3.06 -19.35 2.75
C ILE A 31 3.57 -20.79 2.90
N TYR A 32 2.80 -21.80 2.47
CA TYR A 32 3.27 -23.19 2.41
C TYR A 32 4.31 -23.45 1.31
N LYS A 33 4.38 -22.57 0.30
CA LYS A 33 5.20 -22.80 -0.91
C LYS A 33 6.33 -21.80 -1.07
N THR A 34 6.30 -20.69 -0.34
CA THR A 34 7.28 -19.62 -0.49
C THR A 34 7.80 -19.13 0.85
N THR A 35 9.09 -18.78 0.88
CA THR A 35 9.73 -18.14 2.03
C THR A 35 9.43 -16.63 2.03
N PRO A 36 9.65 -15.93 3.16
CA PRO A 36 9.53 -14.46 3.22
C PRO A 36 10.35 -13.71 2.17
N GLU A 37 11.52 -14.22 1.79
CA GLU A 37 12.39 -13.63 0.77
C GLU A 37 11.80 -13.76 -0.65
N GLN A 38 10.91 -14.74 -0.85
CA GLN A 38 10.26 -14.99 -2.13
C GLN A 38 8.88 -14.33 -2.23
N THR A 39 8.15 -14.23 -1.13
CA THR A 39 6.82 -13.63 -1.10
C THR A 39 6.58 -12.86 0.20
N ARG A 40 6.11 -11.64 0.03
CA ARG A 40 5.76 -10.72 1.10
C ARG A 40 4.29 -10.32 1.00
N LEU A 41 3.65 -10.09 2.13
CA LEU A 41 2.21 -9.86 2.26
C LEU A 41 1.94 -8.49 2.88
N ILE A 42 0.89 -7.83 2.38
CA ILE A 42 0.22 -6.71 3.04
C ILE A 42 -1.24 -7.13 3.20
N LEU A 43 -1.70 -7.21 4.44
CA LEU A 43 -3.05 -7.66 4.77
C LEU A 43 -3.85 -6.47 5.31
N ILE A 44 -5.02 -6.22 4.73
CA ILE A 44 -5.92 -5.13 5.11
C ILE A 44 -7.23 -5.74 5.60
N ASP A 45 -7.48 -5.61 6.91
CA ASP A 45 -8.65 -6.13 7.61
C ASP A 45 -9.29 -5.05 8.49
N PRO A 46 -10.19 -4.23 7.91
CA PRO A 46 -10.87 -3.15 8.63
C PRO A 46 -11.68 -3.61 9.85
N LYS A 47 -12.05 -4.90 9.90
CA LYS A 47 -12.92 -5.45 10.96
C LYS A 47 -12.15 -6.21 12.03
N MET A 48 -10.87 -6.50 11.82
CA MET A 48 -10.00 -7.29 12.72
C MET A 48 -10.51 -8.71 12.98
N LEU A 49 -11.29 -9.28 12.07
CA LEU A 49 -11.94 -10.58 12.28
C LEU A 49 -11.29 -11.73 11.51
N GLU A 50 -10.80 -11.46 10.30
CA GLU A 50 -10.52 -12.52 9.32
C GLU A 50 -9.01 -12.69 9.12
N LEU A 51 -8.26 -11.60 9.01
CA LEU A 51 -6.82 -11.64 8.72
C LEU A 51 -5.94 -11.34 9.93
N SER A 52 -6.52 -10.85 11.03
CA SER A 52 -5.80 -10.57 12.28
C SER A 52 -5.07 -11.79 12.85
N VAL A 53 -5.55 -13.00 12.54
CA VAL A 53 -4.86 -14.27 12.89
C VAL A 53 -3.43 -14.34 12.35
N TYR A 54 -3.14 -13.70 11.21
CA TYR A 54 -1.81 -13.73 10.57
C TYR A 54 -0.83 -12.70 11.15
N GLU A 55 -1.24 -11.85 12.09
CA GLU A 55 -0.39 -10.82 12.67
C GLU A 55 0.94 -11.41 13.15
N GLY A 56 2.07 -10.79 12.80
CA GLY A 56 3.40 -11.23 13.23
C GLY A 56 4.06 -12.36 12.44
N ILE A 57 3.47 -12.89 11.36
CA ILE A 57 4.21 -13.85 10.52
C ILE A 57 5.37 -13.17 9.78
N PRO A 58 6.49 -13.88 9.51
CA PRO A 58 7.66 -13.31 8.87
C PRO A 58 7.41 -12.87 7.41
N HIS A 59 6.28 -13.26 6.80
CA HIS A 59 5.88 -12.81 5.45
C HIS A 59 5.25 -11.41 5.43
N LEU A 60 4.85 -10.83 6.56
CA LEU A 60 4.20 -9.51 6.59
C LEU A 60 5.19 -8.34 6.44
N LEU A 61 4.89 -7.42 5.50
CA LEU A 61 5.62 -6.15 5.31
C LEU A 61 5.27 -5.09 6.34
N THR A 62 4.14 -5.25 6.99
CA THR A 62 3.58 -4.31 7.95
C THR A 62 2.58 -5.09 8.82
N PRO A 63 2.26 -4.64 10.04
CA PRO A 63 1.14 -5.20 10.80
C PRO A 63 -0.14 -5.26 9.96
N VAL A 64 -1.07 -6.14 10.33
CA VAL A 64 -2.37 -6.20 9.66
C VAL A 64 -3.04 -4.83 9.76
N VAL A 65 -3.34 -4.25 8.60
CA VAL A 65 -3.79 -2.87 8.50
C VAL A 65 -5.27 -2.78 8.79
N THR A 66 -5.63 -2.01 9.82
CA THR A 66 -7.01 -1.89 10.29
C THR A 66 -7.57 -0.48 10.09
N ASP A 67 -6.71 0.55 10.11
CA ASP A 67 -7.12 1.93 9.78
C ASP A 67 -7.18 2.14 8.26
N MET A 68 -8.23 2.81 7.81
CA MET A 68 -8.55 2.95 6.39
C MET A 68 -7.67 3.98 5.67
N ARG A 69 -7.11 4.94 6.41
CA ARG A 69 -6.14 5.91 5.88
C ARG A 69 -4.78 5.24 5.76
N GLU A 70 -4.38 4.43 6.74
CA GLU A 70 -3.17 3.60 6.65
C GLU A 70 -3.26 2.61 5.48
N ALA A 71 -4.44 2.01 5.25
CA ALA A 71 -4.68 1.15 4.09
C ALA A 71 -4.49 1.90 2.75
N ALA A 72 -4.94 3.16 2.68
CA ALA A 72 -4.70 4.01 1.51
C ALA A 72 -3.21 4.34 1.35
N SER A 73 -2.48 4.59 2.45
CA SER A 73 -1.03 4.77 2.45
C SER A 73 -0.31 3.51 1.96
N ALA A 74 -0.72 2.32 2.40
CA ALA A 74 -0.12 1.06 1.97
C ALA A 74 -0.29 0.84 0.46
N LEU A 75 -1.47 1.15 -0.10
CA LEU A 75 -1.71 1.12 -1.55
C LEU A 75 -0.86 2.17 -2.30
N HIS A 76 -0.69 3.36 -1.72
CA HIS A 76 0.17 4.39 -2.29
C HIS A 76 1.65 3.96 -2.29
N TRP A 77 2.13 3.37 -1.19
CA TRP A 77 3.46 2.78 -1.10
C TRP A 77 3.66 1.69 -2.15
N CYS A 78 2.66 0.81 -2.36
CA CYS A 78 2.72 -0.21 -3.40
C CYS A 78 2.91 0.39 -4.80
N VAL A 79 2.31 1.56 -5.08
CA VAL A 79 2.53 2.28 -6.35
C VAL A 79 3.97 2.80 -6.43
N GLY A 80 4.51 3.34 -5.34
CA GLY A 80 5.91 3.78 -5.27
C GLY A 80 6.90 2.63 -5.49
N GLU A 81 6.70 1.51 -4.81
CA GLU A 81 7.53 0.31 -4.95
C GLU A 81 7.41 -0.29 -6.36
N MET A 82 6.20 -0.32 -6.95
CA MET A 82 6.01 -0.69 -8.35
C MET A 82 6.90 0.16 -9.28
N GLU A 83 6.93 1.47 -9.09
CA GLU A 83 7.74 2.38 -9.90
C GLU A 83 9.24 2.22 -9.68
N ARG A 84 9.67 2.02 -8.43
CA ARG A 84 11.06 1.70 -8.09
C ARG A 84 11.51 0.43 -8.80
N ARG A 85 10.72 -0.64 -8.73
CA ARG A 85 11.00 -1.90 -9.43
C ARG A 85 11.08 -1.72 -10.95
N TYR A 86 10.20 -0.91 -11.53
CA TYR A 86 10.27 -0.59 -12.95
C TYR A 86 11.56 0.14 -13.36
N LYS A 87 12.02 1.10 -12.55
CA LYS A 87 13.30 1.79 -12.78
C LYS A 87 14.48 0.81 -12.72
N LEU A 88 14.51 -0.07 -11.72
CA LEU A 88 15.52 -1.12 -11.59
C LEU A 88 15.51 -2.08 -12.79
N MET A 89 14.33 -2.57 -13.16
CA MET A 89 14.19 -3.46 -14.32
C MET A 89 14.65 -2.80 -15.62
N SER A 90 14.30 -1.52 -15.83
CA SER A 90 14.74 -0.75 -17.00
C SER A 90 16.25 -0.57 -17.02
N ALA A 91 16.88 -0.19 -15.90
CA ALA A 91 18.32 -0.01 -15.80
C ALA A 91 19.09 -1.32 -16.05
N LEU A 92 18.51 -2.45 -15.65
CA LEU A 92 19.09 -3.77 -15.87
C LEU A 92 18.70 -4.43 -17.21
N GLY A 93 17.85 -3.79 -18.02
CA GLY A 93 17.42 -4.30 -19.32
C GLY A 93 16.51 -5.55 -19.25
N VAL A 94 15.79 -5.73 -18.14
CA VAL A 94 14.88 -6.88 -17.92
C VAL A 94 13.41 -6.44 -18.00
N ARG A 95 12.51 -7.37 -18.32
CA ARG A 95 11.10 -7.06 -18.59
C ARG A 95 10.14 -7.33 -17.42
N ASN A 96 10.55 -8.10 -16.44
CA ASN A 96 9.71 -8.51 -15.31
C ASN A 96 10.57 -8.93 -14.10
N LEU A 97 9.92 -9.11 -12.95
CA LEU A 97 10.53 -9.49 -11.68
C LEU A 97 11.32 -10.80 -11.78
N SER A 98 10.81 -11.80 -12.50
CA SER A 98 11.53 -13.07 -12.68
C SER A 98 12.85 -12.88 -13.43
N GLY A 99 12.86 -12.05 -14.47
CA GLY A 99 14.09 -11.69 -15.19
C GLY A 99 15.06 -10.87 -14.33
N TYR A 100 14.54 -9.98 -13.48
CA TYR A 100 15.33 -9.26 -12.49
C TYR A 100 16.02 -10.23 -11.52
N ASN A 101 15.25 -11.09 -10.82
CA ASN A 101 15.78 -12.04 -9.84
C ASN A 101 16.77 -13.02 -10.48
N GLN A 102 16.50 -13.49 -11.70
CA GLN A 102 17.43 -14.35 -12.43
C GLN A 102 18.78 -13.66 -12.66
N LYS A 103 18.77 -12.38 -13.07
CA LYS A 103 19.99 -11.60 -13.29
C LYS A 103 20.79 -11.40 -12.00
N ILE A 104 20.12 -11.09 -10.89
CA ILE A 104 20.76 -10.97 -9.58
C ILE A 104 21.38 -12.30 -9.15
N ARG A 105 20.65 -13.41 -9.29
CA ARG A 105 21.13 -14.74 -8.93
C ARG A 105 22.36 -15.17 -9.73
N ASP A 106 22.40 -14.87 -11.02
CA ASP A 106 23.53 -15.20 -11.89
C ASP A 106 24.76 -14.34 -11.57
N ALA A 107 24.55 -13.07 -11.20
CA ALA A 107 25.60 -12.16 -10.75
C ALA A 107 26.25 -12.62 -9.43
N VAL A 108 25.44 -13.01 -8.44
CA VAL A 108 25.93 -13.58 -7.16
C VAL A 108 26.70 -14.88 -7.39
N LYS A 109 26.21 -15.78 -8.26
CA LYS A 109 26.92 -17.03 -8.62
C LYS A 109 28.25 -16.80 -9.31
N SER A 110 28.40 -15.67 -10.00
CA SER A 110 29.63 -15.29 -10.70
C SER A 110 30.57 -14.47 -9.81
N GLU A 111 30.25 -14.29 -8.52
CA GLU A 111 30.98 -13.45 -7.56
C GLU A 111 31.10 -11.98 -8.00
N GLU A 112 30.17 -11.51 -8.84
CA GLU A 112 30.10 -10.14 -9.37
C GLU A 112 28.74 -9.52 -9.02
N PRO A 113 28.49 -9.15 -7.75
CA PRO A 113 27.20 -8.61 -7.33
C PRO A 113 26.85 -7.30 -8.05
N VAL A 114 25.57 -7.14 -8.39
CA VAL A 114 25.09 -5.98 -9.14
C VAL A 114 24.94 -4.78 -8.22
N VAL A 115 25.68 -3.71 -8.48
CA VAL A 115 25.51 -2.43 -7.78
C VAL A 115 24.20 -1.77 -8.21
N ASN A 116 23.49 -1.17 -7.25
CA ASN A 116 22.23 -0.47 -7.49
C ASN A 116 22.45 0.73 -8.44
N PRO A 117 21.89 0.68 -9.67
CA PRO A 117 22.12 1.71 -10.68
C PRO A 117 21.33 3.00 -10.42
N LEU A 118 20.48 3.02 -9.39
CA LEU A 118 19.67 4.19 -9.02
C LEU A 118 20.31 5.02 -7.91
N LEU A 119 21.48 4.62 -7.41
CA LEU A 119 22.20 5.37 -6.38
C LEU A 119 22.63 6.76 -6.89
N PRO A 120 22.47 7.81 -6.08
CA PRO A 120 23.07 9.11 -6.36
C PRO A 120 24.59 9.05 -6.48
N PRO A 121 25.21 9.92 -7.31
CA PRO A 121 26.66 10.02 -7.37
C PRO A 121 27.27 10.39 -6.02
N GLY A 122 28.26 9.62 -5.56
CA GLY A 122 28.99 9.89 -4.31
C GLY A 122 28.48 9.10 -3.09
N GLU A 123 27.42 8.31 -3.23
CA GLU A 123 27.00 7.37 -2.19
C GLU A 123 27.80 6.07 -2.23
N GLU A 124 27.87 5.38 -1.09
CA GLU A 124 28.51 4.07 -0.99
C GLU A 124 27.78 3.04 -1.88
N PRO A 125 28.51 2.08 -2.48
CA PRO A 125 27.89 1.08 -3.33
C PRO A 125 26.96 0.17 -2.54
N GLU A 126 25.66 0.29 -2.80
CA GLU A 126 24.62 -0.65 -2.38
C GLU A 126 24.48 -1.76 -3.43
N TYR A 127 24.53 -3.02 -3.01
CA TYR A 127 24.31 -4.17 -3.90
C TYR A 127 22.84 -4.57 -3.92
N LEU A 128 22.36 -5.00 -5.10
CA LEU A 128 20.99 -5.43 -5.30
C LEU A 128 20.81 -6.89 -4.89
N ASP A 129 19.72 -7.15 -4.15
CA ASP A 129 19.24 -8.48 -3.80
C ASP A 129 18.03 -8.91 -4.66
N GLU A 130 17.68 -10.20 -4.60
CA GLU A 130 16.42 -10.68 -5.19
C GLU A 130 15.23 -9.97 -4.54
N LEU A 131 14.24 -9.61 -5.36
CA LEU A 131 13.04 -8.93 -4.91
C LEU A 131 11.88 -9.93 -4.74
N PRO A 132 11.16 -9.91 -3.61
CA PRO A 132 10.03 -10.80 -3.37
C PRO A 132 8.82 -10.41 -4.22
N LEU A 133 7.96 -11.37 -4.53
CA LEU A 133 6.58 -11.06 -4.92
C LEU A 133 5.86 -10.37 -3.77
N ILE A 134 5.05 -9.35 -4.05
CA ILE A 134 4.21 -8.72 -3.04
C ILE A 134 2.75 -9.04 -3.34
N VAL A 135 2.02 -9.56 -2.36
CA VAL A 135 0.58 -9.80 -2.46
C VAL A 135 -0.15 -8.91 -1.45
N VAL A 136 -0.99 -8.02 -1.95
CA VAL A 136 -1.87 -7.19 -1.14
C VAL A 136 -3.24 -7.85 -1.09
N VAL A 137 -3.69 -8.20 0.12
CA VAL A 137 -5.00 -8.81 0.36
C VAL A 137 -5.87 -7.81 1.10
N ILE A 138 -7.06 -7.54 0.55
CA ILE A 138 -8.05 -6.65 1.16
C ILE A 138 -9.30 -7.48 1.45
N ASP A 139 -9.64 -7.71 2.71
CA ASP A 139 -10.79 -8.58 3.03
C ASP A 139 -12.15 -7.94 2.67
N GLU A 140 -12.28 -6.63 2.92
CA GLU A 140 -13.52 -5.89 2.65
C GLU A 140 -13.23 -4.55 1.97
N LEU A 141 -13.15 -4.60 0.62
CA LEU A 141 -12.94 -3.43 -0.23
C LEU A 141 -14.01 -2.35 -0.01
N ALA A 142 -15.25 -2.75 0.30
CA ALA A 142 -16.33 -1.79 0.46
C ALA A 142 -16.09 -0.81 1.61
N ASP A 143 -15.43 -1.24 2.70
CA ASP A 143 -15.12 -0.34 3.81
C ASP A 143 -14.09 0.72 3.38
N LEU A 144 -13.12 0.35 2.52
CA LEU A 144 -12.15 1.31 1.96
C LEU A 144 -12.81 2.32 1.04
N MET A 145 -13.73 1.85 0.22
CA MET A 145 -14.47 2.70 -0.72
C MET A 145 -15.34 3.73 0.01
N MET A 146 -15.86 3.40 1.19
CA MET A 146 -16.68 4.33 1.99
C MET A 146 -15.88 5.47 2.60
N VAL A 147 -14.62 5.25 2.98
CA VAL A 147 -13.79 6.25 3.66
C VAL A 147 -12.99 7.11 2.67
N ALA A 148 -12.37 6.47 1.67
CA ALA A 148 -11.42 7.13 0.77
C ALA A 148 -11.68 6.85 -0.73
N GLY A 149 -12.92 6.47 -1.05
CA GLY A 149 -13.45 6.01 -2.36
C GLY A 149 -12.60 6.32 -3.59
N LYS A 150 -12.65 7.56 -4.08
CA LYS A 150 -11.99 7.92 -5.36
C LYS A 150 -10.48 7.76 -5.33
N LYS A 151 -9.82 8.05 -4.20
CA LYS A 151 -8.36 7.94 -4.07
C LYS A 151 -7.95 6.47 -4.09
N VAL A 152 -8.63 5.62 -3.31
CA VAL A 152 -8.39 4.17 -3.26
C VAL A 152 -8.66 3.52 -4.61
N GLU A 153 -9.78 3.85 -5.27
CA GLU A 153 -10.12 3.34 -6.59
C GLU A 153 -9.02 3.65 -7.63
N HIS A 154 -8.50 4.88 -7.63
CA HIS A 154 -7.42 5.27 -8.55
C HIS A 154 -6.12 4.50 -8.28
N LEU A 155 -5.76 4.31 -7.01
CA LEU A 155 -4.58 3.53 -6.63
C LEU A 155 -4.71 2.06 -7.05
N ILE A 156 -5.86 1.45 -6.79
CA ILE A 156 -6.16 0.07 -7.21
C ILE A 156 -6.10 -0.05 -8.73
N ALA A 157 -6.73 0.87 -9.47
CA ALA A 157 -6.70 0.86 -10.93
C ALA A 157 -5.27 0.98 -11.46
N ARG A 158 -4.47 1.90 -10.92
CA ARG A 158 -3.07 2.10 -11.32
C ARG A 158 -2.21 0.87 -11.07
N LEU A 159 -2.36 0.24 -9.90
CA LEU A 159 -1.70 -1.03 -9.59
C LEU A 159 -2.17 -2.12 -10.55
N ALA A 160 -3.47 -2.32 -10.69
CA ALA A 160 -4.03 -3.38 -11.52
C ALA A 160 -3.59 -3.30 -13.00
N GLN A 161 -3.32 -2.10 -13.51
CA GLN A 161 -2.85 -1.86 -14.87
C GLN A 161 -1.37 -2.20 -15.09
N LYS A 162 -0.51 -2.00 -14.08
CA LYS A 162 0.95 -1.95 -14.28
C LYS A 162 1.73 -2.91 -13.35
N ALA A 163 1.16 -3.34 -12.24
CA ALA A 163 1.89 -4.06 -11.20
C ALA A 163 2.32 -5.49 -11.57
N ARG A 164 1.71 -6.09 -12.61
CA ARG A 164 2.01 -7.47 -13.04
C ARG A 164 3.50 -7.73 -13.27
N ALA A 165 4.19 -6.85 -14.00
CA ALA A 165 5.58 -7.08 -14.36
C ALA A 165 6.53 -6.83 -13.17
N SER A 166 6.17 -5.92 -12.26
CA SER A 166 6.92 -5.67 -11.02
C SER A 166 6.67 -6.71 -9.93
N GLY A 167 5.76 -7.66 -10.16
CA GLY A 167 5.44 -8.75 -9.24
C GLY A 167 4.69 -8.27 -7.99
N ILE A 168 3.83 -7.26 -8.15
CA ILE A 168 2.88 -6.84 -7.12
C ILE A 168 1.48 -7.28 -7.56
N HIS A 169 0.78 -7.98 -6.68
CA HIS A 169 -0.50 -8.63 -6.95
C HIS A 169 -1.56 -8.18 -5.97
N LEU A 170 -2.81 -8.08 -6.44
CA LEU A 170 -3.94 -7.64 -5.62
C LEU A 170 -4.97 -8.77 -5.51
N LEU A 171 -5.37 -9.09 -4.29
CA LEU A 171 -6.53 -9.93 -3.98
C LEU A 171 -7.55 -9.06 -3.25
N LEU A 172 -8.55 -8.60 -3.99
CA LEU A 172 -9.60 -7.73 -3.44
C LEU A 172 -10.81 -8.57 -3.10
N ALA A 173 -11.27 -8.53 -1.87
CA ALA A 173 -12.46 -9.23 -1.43
C ALA A 173 -13.56 -8.26 -0.98
N THR A 174 -14.83 -8.65 -1.11
CA THR A 174 -15.95 -7.89 -0.56
C THR A 174 -17.16 -8.77 -0.30
N GLN A 175 -17.92 -8.46 0.75
CA GLN A 175 -19.24 -9.04 0.99
C GLN A 175 -20.39 -8.22 0.40
N ARG A 176 -20.10 -7.04 -0.14
CA ARG A 176 -21.07 -6.10 -0.71
C ARG A 176 -20.85 -5.95 -2.22
N PRO A 177 -21.34 -6.89 -3.04
CA PRO A 177 -21.18 -6.86 -4.49
C PRO A 177 -22.09 -5.83 -5.18
N SER A 178 -22.02 -4.57 -4.77
CA SER A 178 -22.74 -3.44 -5.38
C SER A 178 -21.89 -2.74 -6.43
N VAL A 179 -22.54 -1.99 -7.32
CA VAL A 179 -21.88 -1.22 -8.39
C VAL A 179 -21.00 -0.10 -7.83
N ASP A 180 -21.34 0.41 -6.63
CA ASP A 180 -20.57 1.45 -5.94
C ASP A 180 -19.24 0.92 -5.36
N VAL A 181 -19.16 -0.38 -5.09
CA VAL A 181 -17.95 -1.04 -4.59
C VAL A 181 -17.16 -1.65 -5.75
N ILE A 182 -17.83 -2.42 -6.60
CA ILE A 182 -17.25 -3.08 -7.77
C ILE A 182 -17.55 -2.21 -8.99
N THR A 183 -16.86 -1.08 -9.07
CA THR A 183 -17.06 -0.08 -10.12
C THR A 183 -16.56 -0.58 -11.48
N GLY A 184 -16.91 0.15 -12.54
CA GLY A 184 -16.38 -0.11 -13.88
C GLY A 184 -14.86 -0.05 -13.97
N LEU A 185 -14.21 0.87 -13.22
CA LEU A 185 -12.76 1.00 -13.20
C LEU A 185 -12.08 -0.20 -12.54
N ILE A 186 -12.64 -0.71 -11.43
CA ILE A 186 -12.14 -1.92 -10.79
C ILE A 186 -12.28 -3.11 -11.75
N LYS A 187 -13.47 -3.29 -12.34
CA LYS A 187 -13.74 -4.41 -13.26
C LYS A 187 -12.88 -4.40 -14.52
N ALA A 188 -12.59 -3.21 -15.07
CA ALA A 188 -11.80 -3.08 -16.29
C ALA A 188 -10.34 -3.52 -16.10
N ASN A 189 -9.80 -3.42 -14.88
CA ASN A 189 -8.39 -3.73 -14.61
C ASN A 189 -8.18 -5.06 -13.88
N ILE A 190 -9.25 -5.67 -13.35
CA ILE A 190 -9.20 -6.95 -12.63
C ILE A 190 -10.06 -7.99 -13.37
N PRO A 191 -9.48 -8.69 -14.36
CA PRO A 191 -10.22 -9.63 -15.21
C PRO A 191 -10.52 -10.96 -14.51
N THR A 192 -9.72 -11.36 -13.52
CA THR A 192 -9.94 -12.59 -12.77
C THR A 192 -11.01 -12.36 -11.70
N ARG A 193 -12.09 -13.13 -11.73
CA ARG A 193 -13.16 -13.02 -10.72
C ARG A 193 -13.46 -14.36 -10.06
N ILE A 194 -13.75 -14.32 -8.77
CA ILE A 194 -14.22 -15.45 -7.97
C ILE A 194 -15.50 -15.00 -7.29
N ALA A 195 -16.63 -15.59 -7.68
CA ALA A 195 -17.92 -15.33 -7.04
C ALA A 195 -18.32 -16.54 -6.20
N PHE A 196 -18.46 -16.35 -4.90
CA PHE A 196 -19.18 -17.26 -4.02
C PHE A 196 -20.68 -16.97 -4.10
N GLN A 197 -21.47 -17.72 -3.33
CA GLN A 197 -22.91 -17.52 -3.27
C GLN A 197 -23.29 -16.06 -2.95
N VAL A 198 -24.19 -15.51 -3.76
CA VAL A 198 -24.75 -14.17 -3.62
C VAL A 198 -26.27 -14.20 -3.57
N SER A 199 -26.88 -13.13 -3.06
CA SER A 199 -28.32 -13.07 -2.83
C SER A 199 -29.16 -12.93 -4.11
N SER A 200 -28.60 -12.37 -5.18
CA SER A 200 -29.37 -12.04 -6.37
C SER A 200 -28.61 -12.17 -7.68
N LYS A 201 -29.38 -12.28 -8.78
CA LYS A 201 -28.89 -12.22 -10.16
C LYS A 201 -28.18 -10.90 -10.48
N ILE A 202 -28.54 -9.83 -9.78
CA ILE A 202 -27.93 -8.50 -9.95
C ILE A 202 -26.52 -8.55 -9.37
N ASP A 203 -26.36 -9.06 -8.15
CA ASP A 203 -25.07 -9.23 -7.49
C ASP A 203 -24.13 -10.14 -8.30
N SER A 204 -24.64 -11.25 -8.84
CA SER A 204 -23.87 -12.14 -9.70
C SER A 204 -23.33 -11.38 -10.92
N ARG A 205 -24.16 -10.55 -11.56
CA ARG A 205 -23.74 -9.74 -12.70
C ARG A 205 -22.76 -8.65 -12.32
N THR A 206 -22.90 -8.05 -11.13
CA THR A 206 -21.93 -7.07 -10.66
C THR A 206 -20.53 -7.68 -10.59
N ILE A 207 -20.40 -8.94 -10.17
CA ILE A 207 -19.10 -9.61 -10.00
C ILE A 207 -18.59 -10.21 -11.32
N LEU A 208 -19.42 -10.99 -12.01
CA LEU A 208 -19.00 -11.84 -13.13
C LEU A 208 -19.35 -11.26 -14.51
N ASP A 209 -20.12 -10.16 -14.57
CA ASP A 209 -20.83 -9.68 -15.76
C ASP A 209 -21.86 -10.70 -16.32
N GLN A 210 -22.21 -11.73 -15.53
CA GLN A 210 -23.18 -12.77 -15.87
C GLN A 210 -23.92 -13.31 -14.64
N MET A 211 -25.04 -13.98 -14.87
CA MET A 211 -25.76 -14.73 -13.83
C MET A 211 -25.06 -16.06 -13.50
N GLY A 212 -25.40 -16.64 -12.35
CA GLY A 212 -25.02 -18.01 -11.96
C GLY A 212 -24.56 -18.11 -10.50
N ALA A 213 -23.99 -17.06 -9.94
CA ALA A 213 -23.49 -17.09 -8.56
C ALA A 213 -24.61 -17.14 -7.52
N GLU A 214 -25.81 -16.65 -7.87
CA GLU A 214 -27.00 -16.73 -7.01
C GLU A 214 -27.54 -18.16 -6.84
N ALA A 215 -27.13 -19.08 -7.72
CA ALA A 215 -27.55 -20.49 -7.70
C ALA A 215 -26.52 -21.42 -7.04
N LEU A 216 -25.43 -20.85 -6.50
CA LEU A 216 -24.43 -21.61 -5.75
C LEU A 216 -24.99 -22.10 -4.41
N LEU A 217 -24.36 -23.14 -3.86
CA LEU A 217 -24.83 -23.83 -2.65
C LEU A 217 -24.38 -23.17 -1.35
N GLY A 218 -23.46 -22.19 -1.42
CA GLY A 218 -22.78 -21.63 -0.25
C GLY A 218 -21.63 -22.53 0.21
N GLN A 219 -21.13 -22.30 1.43
CA GLN A 219 -20.12 -23.15 2.10
C GLN A 219 -18.89 -23.51 1.22
N GLY A 220 -18.39 -22.55 0.44
CA GLY A 220 -17.20 -22.73 -0.39
C GLY A 220 -17.49 -23.08 -1.86
N ASP A 221 -18.74 -23.29 -2.25
CA ASP A 221 -19.11 -23.41 -3.66
C ASP A 221 -18.95 -22.06 -4.38
N MET A 222 -18.21 -22.04 -5.49
CA MET A 222 -17.84 -20.81 -6.20
C MET A 222 -17.82 -20.95 -7.72
N LEU A 223 -17.95 -19.81 -8.39
CA LEU A 223 -17.69 -19.62 -9.81
C LEU A 223 -16.37 -18.87 -9.98
N TYR A 224 -15.42 -19.50 -10.65
CA TYR A 224 -14.12 -18.95 -10.99
C TYR A 224 -14.09 -18.54 -12.47
N LEU A 225 -13.92 -17.25 -12.73
CA LEU A 225 -13.77 -16.68 -14.07
C LEU A 225 -12.29 -16.33 -14.34
N PRO A 226 -11.57 -17.16 -15.11
CA PRO A 226 -10.19 -16.86 -15.50
C PRO A 226 -10.11 -15.68 -16.49
N PRO A 227 -8.96 -14.98 -16.54
CA PRO A 227 -8.76 -13.90 -17.50
C PRO A 227 -8.86 -14.43 -18.94
N GLY A 228 -9.56 -13.68 -19.80
CA GLY A 228 -9.73 -14.03 -21.21
C GLY A 228 -10.74 -15.15 -21.49
N SER A 229 -11.37 -15.74 -20.46
CA SER A 229 -12.50 -16.65 -20.64
C SER A 229 -13.82 -15.90 -20.66
N GLY A 230 -14.75 -16.35 -21.50
CA GLY A 230 -16.14 -15.87 -21.51
C GLY A 230 -17.07 -16.63 -20.57
N TYR A 231 -16.60 -17.73 -19.95
CA TYR A 231 -17.42 -18.56 -19.06
C TYR A 231 -16.68 -18.91 -17.78
N PRO A 232 -17.35 -18.86 -16.61
CA PRO A 232 -16.79 -19.27 -15.35
C PRO A 232 -16.82 -20.79 -15.20
N GLN A 233 -15.86 -21.30 -14.45
CA GLN A 233 -15.78 -22.68 -14.02
C GLN A 233 -16.35 -22.78 -12.62
N ARG A 234 -17.26 -23.73 -12.39
CA ARG A 234 -17.70 -24.03 -11.02
C ARG A 234 -16.62 -24.82 -10.28
N VAL A 235 -16.30 -24.40 -9.08
CA VAL A 235 -15.25 -24.98 -8.24
C VAL A 235 -15.79 -25.11 -6.82
N HIS A 236 -15.45 -26.21 -6.15
CA HIS A 236 -15.69 -26.36 -4.72
C HIS A 236 -14.42 -25.99 -3.98
N GLY A 237 -14.49 -24.94 -3.16
CA GLY A 237 -13.36 -24.42 -2.40
C GLY A 237 -12.83 -25.44 -1.39
N ALA A 238 -11.51 -25.45 -1.22
CA ALA A 238 -10.90 -26.20 -0.14
C ALA A 238 -11.34 -25.61 1.20
N PHE A 239 -11.73 -26.48 2.13
CA PHE A 239 -12.04 -26.08 3.49
C PHE A 239 -10.76 -26.06 4.32
N VAL A 240 -10.60 -25.01 5.11
CA VAL A 240 -9.55 -24.85 6.11
C VAL A 240 -10.24 -24.38 7.37
N ALA A 241 -10.04 -25.09 8.47
CA ALA A 241 -10.56 -24.69 9.77
C ALA A 241 -9.64 -23.65 10.43
N ASP A 242 -10.22 -22.78 11.26
CA ASP A 242 -9.45 -21.71 11.93
C ASP A 242 -8.26 -22.26 12.71
N HIS A 243 -8.44 -23.38 13.43
CA HIS A 243 -7.37 -24.00 14.20
C HIS A 243 -6.19 -24.51 13.33
N GLU A 244 -6.44 -24.82 12.04
CA GLU A 244 -5.37 -25.17 11.10
C GLU A 244 -4.59 -23.92 10.69
N VAL A 245 -5.27 -22.79 10.49
CA VAL A 245 -4.63 -21.48 10.23
C VAL A 245 -3.73 -21.09 11.41
N HIS A 246 -4.25 -21.18 12.64
CA HIS A 246 -3.50 -20.84 13.85
C HIS A 246 -2.22 -21.68 13.98
N LYS A 247 -2.31 -23.00 13.80
CA LYS A 247 -1.14 -23.89 13.84
C LYS A 247 -0.05 -23.49 12.86
N VAL A 248 -0.42 -23.11 11.64
CA VAL A 248 0.55 -22.69 10.62
C VAL A 248 1.17 -21.35 10.98
N VAL A 249 0.37 -20.40 11.45
CA VAL A 249 0.86 -19.09 11.91
C VAL A 249 1.82 -19.23 13.08
N GLU A 250 1.47 -20.02 14.10
CA GLU A 250 2.32 -20.27 15.27
C GLU A 250 3.65 -20.88 14.85
N TYR A 251 3.62 -21.91 14.00
CA TYR A 251 4.83 -22.50 13.45
C TYR A 251 5.72 -21.45 12.74
N LEU A 252 5.15 -20.58 11.92
CA LEU A 252 5.92 -19.56 11.20
C LEU A 252 6.55 -18.53 12.14
N LYS A 253 5.84 -18.11 13.19
CA LYS A 253 6.34 -17.17 14.20
C LYS A 253 7.52 -17.74 14.99
N GLU A 254 7.48 -19.03 15.32
CA GLU A 254 8.60 -19.71 15.99
C GLU A 254 9.88 -19.74 15.11
N HIS A 255 9.74 -19.60 13.80
CA HIS A 255 10.83 -19.73 12.84
C HIS A 255 11.26 -18.41 12.19
N GLY A 256 10.69 -17.27 12.61
CA GLY A 256 11.11 -15.96 12.13
C GLY A 256 10.23 -14.82 12.60
N GLU A 257 10.87 -13.67 12.82
CA GLU A 257 10.20 -12.42 13.15
C GLU A 257 9.87 -11.62 11.88
N PRO A 258 8.81 -10.80 11.90
CA PRO A 258 8.51 -9.93 10.77
C PRO A 258 9.50 -8.78 10.65
N ASN A 259 9.95 -8.51 9.43
CA ASN A 259 10.72 -7.31 9.10
C ASN A 259 9.80 -6.22 8.56
N TYR A 260 9.16 -5.46 9.46
CA TYR A 260 8.20 -4.43 9.08
C TYR A 260 8.87 -3.19 8.47
N ILE A 261 8.23 -2.62 7.45
CA ILE A 261 8.61 -1.36 6.83
C ILE A 261 7.63 -0.29 7.31
N GLU A 262 8.07 0.55 8.24
CA GLU A 262 7.22 1.58 8.88
C GLU A 262 6.65 2.57 7.85
N GLU A 263 7.41 2.89 6.80
CA GLU A 263 7.01 3.81 5.72
C GLU A 263 5.72 3.39 4.99
N ILE A 264 5.33 2.11 5.04
CA ILE A 264 4.11 1.61 4.40
C ILE A 264 2.86 2.25 5.01
N LEU A 265 2.85 2.46 6.33
CA LEU A 265 1.70 2.99 7.07
C LEU A 265 1.76 4.50 7.26
N GLN A 266 2.87 5.14 6.90
CA GLN A 266 3.02 6.58 7.07
C GLN A 266 2.01 7.33 6.19
N THR A 267 0.98 7.87 6.84
CA THR A 267 0.06 8.83 6.24
C THR A 267 0.79 10.15 6.06
N GLY A 268 1.32 10.41 4.88
CA GLY A 268 1.88 11.73 4.56
C GLY A 268 0.83 12.83 4.81
N ASP A 269 1.26 14.00 5.30
CA ASP A 269 0.45 15.20 5.59
C ASP A 269 -0.30 15.81 4.38
N GLU A 270 -0.42 15.09 3.26
CA GLU A 270 -1.07 15.56 2.03
C GLU A 270 -2.60 15.67 2.14
N GLU A 271 -3.20 15.39 3.31
CA GLU A 271 -4.66 15.47 3.52
C GLU A 271 -5.23 16.89 3.73
N ASN A 272 -4.46 17.97 3.55
CA ASN A 272 -4.98 19.35 3.60
C ASN A 272 -4.84 20.14 2.28
N GLY A 273 -5.13 19.49 1.15
CA GLY A 273 -5.02 20.11 -0.18
C GLY A 273 -6.10 19.71 -1.17
N SER A 274 -7.36 19.58 -0.77
CA SER A 274 -8.46 19.50 -1.73
C SER A 274 -8.73 20.88 -2.34
N GLY A 275 -8.13 21.14 -3.49
CA GLY A 275 -8.39 22.31 -4.33
C GLY A 275 -8.13 21.95 -5.79
N ASP A 276 -9.20 21.57 -6.49
CA ASP A 276 -9.25 21.42 -7.93
C ASP A 276 -8.86 22.73 -8.62
N SER A 277 -7.72 22.73 -9.31
CA SER A 277 -7.51 23.57 -10.48
C SER A 277 -6.28 23.06 -11.23
N SER A 278 -6.56 22.50 -12.41
CA SER A 278 -5.69 22.56 -13.59
C SER A 278 -4.86 23.85 -13.60
N GLU A 279 -3.53 23.76 -13.51
CA GLU A 279 -2.63 24.57 -14.34
C GLU A 279 -1.18 24.05 -14.30
N LEU A 280 -0.45 24.44 -15.35
CA LEU A 280 0.74 23.86 -15.91
C LEU A 280 1.91 23.56 -14.94
N LYS A 281 2.54 22.39 -15.16
CA LYS A 281 3.94 22.13 -14.77
C LYS A 281 4.87 23.23 -15.30
N LYS A 282 5.63 23.85 -14.42
CA LYS A 282 7.02 24.29 -14.67
C LYS A 282 7.92 24.01 -13.45
N PRO A 283 9.22 23.76 -13.66
CA PRO A 283 10.12 23.16 -12.66
C PRO A 283 10.81 24.20 -11.76
N GLN A 284 11.21 23.73 -10.57
CA GLN A 284 12.27 24.21 -9.65
C GLN A 284 12.53 25.72 -9.53
N GLY A 285 12.21 26.25 -8.35
CA GLY A 285 12.77 27.48 -7.77
C GLY A 285 12.11 27.70 -6.42
N GLY A 286 12.89 27.82 -5.34
CA GLY A 286 12.37 27.94 -3.99
C GLY A 286 11.41 29.12 -3.84
N GLU A 287 10.11 28.85 -3.77
CA GLU A 287 9.18 29.81 -3.20
C GLU A 287 9.26 29.69 -1.69
N ALA A 288 9.70 30.77 -1.04
CA ALA A 288 9.58 30.94 0.39
C ALA A 288 8.12 30.69 0.79
N ASP A 289 7.90 29.94 1.88
CA ASP A 289 6.55 29.65 2.36
C ASP A 289 5.76 30.97 2.48
N PRO A 290 4.52 31.06 1.93
CA PRO A 290 3.74 32.30 1.96
C PRO A 290 3.52 32.89 3.35
N LEU A 291 3.61 32.06 4.40
CA LEU A 291 3.43 32.46 5.79
C LEU A 291 4.77 32.74 6.51
N TYR A 292 5.90 32.72 5.79
CA TYR A 292 7.22 32.91 6.37
C TYR A 292 7.37 34.27 7.06
N ASP A 293 6.98 35.36 6.39
CA ASP A 293 7.09 36.71 6.97
C ASP A 293 6.20 36.89 8.20
N GLU A 294 5.00 36.29 8.19
CA GLU A 294 4.09 36.31 9.35
C GLU A 294 4.67 35.50 10.53
N ALA A 295 5.26 34.35 10.24
CA ALA A 295 5.92 33.51 11.23
C ALA A 295 7.12 34.25 11.86
N VAL A 296 7.94 34.93 11.04
CA VAL A 296 9.06 35.76 11.51
C VAL A 296 8.55 36.88 12.42
N ALA A 297 7.49 37.58 12.03
CA ALA A 297 6.90 38.64 12.83
C ALA A 297 6.44 38.15 14.22
N ILE A 298 5.80 36.97 14.29
CA ILE A 298 5.38 36.35 15.55
C ILE A 298 6.58 36.00 16.43
N VAL A 299 7.60 35.34 15.86
CA VAL A 299 8.79 34.90 16.59
C VAL A 299 9.60 36.08 17.12
N VAL A 300 9.78 37.12 16.31
CA VAL A 300 10.48 38.35 16.72
C VAL A 300 9.71 39.10 17.80
N LYS A 301 8.39 39.25 17.66
CA LYS A 301 7.52 39.93 18.63
C LYS A 301 7.47 39.22 19.98
N THR A 302 7.35 37.90 19.98
CA THR A 302 7.20 37.09 21.19
C THR A 302 8.53 36.69 21.82
N ARG A 303 9.64 36.87 21.08
CA ARG A 303 11.00 36.39 21.45
C ARG A 303 11.04 34.89 21.75
N ARG A 304 10.12 34.09 21.18
CA ARG A 304 10.03 32.64 21.38
C ARG A 304 9.97 31.94 20.02
N ALA A 305 11.01 31.16 19.70
CA ALA A 305 11.09 30.40 18.45
C ALA A 305 10.74 28.91 18.67
N SER A 306 9.50 28.63 19.08
CA SER A 306 9.01 27.25 19.22
C SER A 306 8.04 26.87 18.11
N ILE A 307 8.13 25.62 17.64
CA ILE A 307 7.25 25.06 16.61
C ILE A 307 5.79 25.18 17.04
N SER A 308 5.48 24.87 18.29
CA SER A 308 4.14 24.97 18.88
C SER A 308 3.56 26.38 18.88
N LEU A 309 4.40 27.42 19.00
CA LEU A 309 3.95 28.80 18.98
C LEU A 309 3.53 29.21 17.57
N VAL A 310 4.37 28.92 16.58
CA VAL A 310 4.09 29.23 15.17
C VAL A 310 2.87 28.43 14.69
N GLN A 311 2.79 27.15 15.07
CA GLN A 311 1.66 26.27 14.79
C GLN A 311 0.34 26.86 15.29
N ARG A 312 0.28 27.31 16.56
CA ARG A 312 -0.95 27.84 17.17
C ARG A 312 -1.38 29.19 16.60
N ASN A 313 -0.42 30.07 16.32
CA ASN A 313 -0.72 31.42 15.83
C ASN A 313 -1.12 31.43 14.35
N LEU A 314 -0.47 30.62 13.52
CA LEU A 314 -0.75 30.55 12.07
C LEU A 314 -1.76 29.46 11.69
N ARG A 315 -2.20 28.65 12.66
CA ARG A 315 -3.14 27.52 12.47
C ARG A 315 -2.67 26.55 11.36
N ILE A 316 -1.37 26.29 11.33
CA ILE A 316 -0.73 25.38 10.37
C ILE A 316 -0.35 24.05 11.03
N GLY A 317 -0.04 23.02 10.22
CA GLY A 317 0.45 21.74 10.71
C GLY A 317 1.86 21.81 11.32
N TYR A 318 2.20 20.83 12.16
CA TYR A 318 3.48 20.77 12.88
C TYR A 318 4.69 20.81 11.93
N ASN A 319 4.68 19.99 10.87
CA ASN A 319 5.80 19.90 9.93
C ASN A 319 6.03 21.19 9.13
N ARG A 320 4.95 21.94 8.84
CA ARG A 320 5.06 23.26 8.20
C ARG A 320 5.63 24.28 9.17
N ALA A 321 5.17 24.29 10.43
CA ALA A 321 5.74 25.13 11.47
C ALA A 321 7.21 24.80 11.77
N ALA A 322 7.60 23.52 11.71
CA ALA A 322 8.99 23.07 11.88
C ALA A 322 9.88 23.61 10.76
N ARG A 323 9.47 23.43 9.50
CA ARG A 323 10.17 23.98 8.32
C ARG A 323 10.34 25.50 8.39
N LEU A 324 9.29 26.23 8.80
CA LEU A 324 9.37 27.68 8.98
C LEU A 324 10.43 28.08 10.02
N ILE A 325 10.55 27.37 11.13
CA ILE A 325 11.62 27.66 12.11
C ILE A 325 13.00 27.25 11.57
N GLU A 326 13.11 26.14 10.84
CA GLU A 326 14.39 25.72 10.22
C GLU A 326 14.85 26.69 9.13
N ASP A 327 13.92 27.28 8.38
CA ASP A 327 14.21 28.31 7.40
C ASP A 327 14.65 29.61 8.10
N MET A 328 14.05 29.95 9.25
CA MET A 328 14.52 31.06 10.11
C MET A 328 15.91 30.80 10.70
N GLU A 329 16.22 29.54 11.06
CA GLU A 329 17.54 29.12 11.52
C GLU A 329 18.58 29.27 10.39
N ARG A 330 18.26 28.79 9.18
CA ARG A 330 19.09 28.95 7.98
C ARG A 330 19.28 30.41 7.58
N ALA A 331 18.27 31.26 7.79
CA ALA A 331 18.33 32.70 7.56
C ALA A 331 19.05 33.47 8.68
N GLY A 332 19.48 32.81 9.77
CA GLY A 332 20.18 33.44 10.89
C GLY A 332 19.29 34.29 11.80
N LEU A 333 17.96 34.15 11.73
CA LEU A 333 17.00 34.85 12.59
C LEU A 333 16.85 34.17 13.96
N VAL A 334 17.12 32.87 14.01
CA VAL A 334 16.95 32.00 15.18
C VAL A 334 18.20 31.12 15.33
N SER A 335 18.60 30.83 16.56
CA SER A 335 19.73 29.92 16.84
C SER A 335 19.39 28.48 16.50
N SER A 336 20.42 27.64 16.39
CA SER A 336 20.24 26.20 16.48
C SER A 336 19.62 25.80 17.81
N MET A 337 19.02 24.61 17.84
CA MET A 337 18.37 24.05 19.03
C MET A 337 19.40 23.84 20.13
N GLN A 338 19.20 24.49 21.27
CA GLN A 338 20.04 24.31 22.46
C GLN A 338 19.74 22.96 23.14
N SER A 339 20.63 22.51 24.01
CA SER A 339 20.49 21.26 24.78
C SER A 339 19.27 21.22 25.71
N ASN A 340 18.70 22.39 26.04
CA ASN A 340 17.46 22.54 26.80
C ASN A 340 16.19 22.47 25.91
N GLY A 341 16.33 22.22 24.61
CA GLY A 341 15.26 22.15 23.63
C GLY A 341 14.70 23.50 23.15
N ASN A 342 15.29 24.61 23.56
CA ASN A 342 14.88 25.95 23.13
C ASN A 342 15.75 26.50 22.00
N ARG A 343 15.17 27.39 21.20
CA ARG A 343 15.88 28.19 20.20
C ARG A 343 15.82 29.67 20.58
N GLU A 344 16.93 30.38 20.50
CA GLU A 344 17.02 31.81 20.81
C GLU A 344 16.75 32.66 19.55
N VAL A 345 16.07 33.80 19.73
CA VAL A 345 15.81 34.73 18.62
C VAL A 345 16.99 35.70 18.49
N LEU A 346 17.72 35.59 17.39
CA LEU A 346 18.95 36.35 17.11
C LEU A 346 18.68 37.70 16.44
N ALA A 347 17.49 37.88 15.85
CA ALA A 347 17.10 39.14 15.23
C ALA A 347 17.07 40.31 16.25
N PRO A 348 17.56 41.51 15.87
CA PRO A 348 17.52 42.69 16.74
C PRO A 348 16.07 43.08 17.06
N ALA A 349 15.81 43.48 18.30
CA ALA A 349 14.50 43.99 18.68
C ALA A 349 14.20 45.26 17.88
N ARG A 350 13.13 45.24 17.06
CA ARG A 350 12.57 46.48 16.53
C ARG A 350 11.93 47.21 17.70
N ASN A 351 12.58 48.26 18.19
CA ASN A 351 11.91 49.28 19.01
C ASN A 351 10.87 49.95 18.09
N GLU A 352 9.59 49.76 18.38
CA GLU A 352 8.56 50.73 17.99
C GLU A 352 8.54 51.87 19.01
#